data_AF-A0A7S3VXH2-F1
#
_entry.id   AF-A0A7S3VXH2-F1
#
_cell.length_a   1.000
_cell.length_b   1.000
_cell.length_c   1.000
_cell.angle_alpha   90.00
_cell.angle_beta   90.00
_cell.angle_gamma   90.00
#
_symmetry.space_group_name_H-M   'P 1'
#
loop_
_entity.id
_entity.type
_entity.pdbx_description
1 polymer ?
#
loop_
_entity_poly.entity_id
_entity_poly.type
_entity_poly.pdbx_seq_one_letter_code
_entity_poly.pdbx_strand_id
1 'polypeptide(L)'
;MYEVRAVFTETTVRVYQAYNAEIASAAVANQRFVAPWSPDRMTWIKPSAAWMGYRSGWGSKDKNQARVLAVDLHREGFEWLLATARLAKCQDGKKTCDVVVQWDPERGLGGDAGKNAWTHPLLQQRSLQMGIRGAATVKYAEELVAAITDVTSLFDAVGQRLAAGDTEGAAALLPKENIYPLSTDLAILRHLSPEGSPPGEKRNGEAPAADEGASEPPAAHREQFDEHLRREGCLDARPRDAEEAARRLP
;
A
#
# COMPACT_ATOMS: atom_id res chain seq x y z
N MET A 1 16.25 0.63 -10.77
CA MET A 1 15.37 -0.55 -10.68
C MET A 1 14.12 -0.17 -9.90
N TYR A 2 12.95 -0.66 -10.33
CA TYR A 2 11.66 -0.44 -9.69
C TYR A 2 11.22 -1.74 -9.05
N GLU A 3 11.25 -1.80 -7.72
CA GLU A 3 11.09 -3.05 -6.98
C GLU A 3 10.10 -2.84 -5.83
N VAL A 4 9.23 -3.83 -5.61
CA VAL A 4 8.56 -3.96 -4.32
C VAL A 4 9.44 -4.84 -3.46
N ARG A 5 10.00 -4.26 -2.39
CA ARG A 5 10.68 -5.02 -1.34
C ARG A 5 9.76 -5.07 -0.13
N ALA A 6 9.47 -6.29 0.32
CA ALA A 6 8.47 -6.53 1.35
C ALA A 6 8.82 -7.76 2.18
N VAL A 7 8.23 -7.86 3.37
CA VAL A 7 8.06 -9.14 4.06
C VAL A 7 6.81 -9.78 3.49
N PHE A 8 6.91 -11.02 3.03
CA PHE A 8 5.77 -11.74 2.49
C PHE A 8 5.91 -13.24 2.70
N THR A 9 4.77 -13.93 2.71
CA THR A 9 4.64 -15.38 2.76
C THR A 9 3.94 -15.87 1.50
N GLU A 10 3.56 -17.14 1.47
CA GLU A 10 2.70 -17.66 0.40
C GLU A 10 1.34 -16.94 0.36
N THR A 11 0.82 -16.53 1.51
CA THR A 11 -0.56 -16.02 1.66
C THR A 11 -0.66 -14.56 2.07
N THR A 12 0.44 -13.91 2.50
CA THR A 12 0.40 -12.51 2.96
C THR A 12 1.53 -11.65 2.43
N VAL A 13 1.27 -10.35 2.32
CA VAL A 13 2.27 -9.31 2.03
C VAL A 13 2.16 -8.20 3.07
N ARG A 14 3.27 -7.87 3.73
CA ARG A 14 3.33 -6.81 4.72
C ARG A 14 3.48 -5.45 4.06
N VAL A 15 2.68 -4.51 4.53
CA VAL A 15 2.84 -3.08 4.26
C VAL A 15 2.78 -2.30 5.56
N TYR A 16 3.32 -1.10 5.55
CA TYR A 16 3.37 -0.22 6.72
C TYR A 16 2.56 1.04 6.52
N GLN A 17 1.95 1.47 7.62
CA GLN A 17 1.25 2.75 7.74
C GLN A 17 1.58 3.39 9.09
N ALA A 18 1.42 4.71 9.18
CA ALA A 18 1.61 5.43 10.42
C ALA A 18 0.38 6.30 10.73
N TYR A 19 -0.06 6.25 11.99
CA TYR A 19 -1.27 6.91 12.48
C TYR A 19 -1.06 7.53 13.87
N ASN A 20 -2.06 8.29 14.33
CA ASN A 20 -2.16 8.70 15.72
C ASN A 20 -2.47 7.49 16.62
N ALA A 21 -2.35 7.68 17.94
CA ALA A 21 -2.57 6.64 18.93
C ALA A 21 -4.00 6.06 18.90
N GLU A 22 -5.01 6.90 18.70
CA GLU A 22 -6.42 6.49 18.71
C GLU A 22 -6.73 5.54 17.54
N ILE A 23 -6.36 5.92 16.31
CA ILE A 23 -6.55 5.09 15.12
C ILE A 23 -5.75 3.79 15.24
N ALA A 24 -4.47 3.88 15.66
CA ALA A 24 -3.62 2.72 15.77
C ALA A 24 -4.15 1.70 16.78
N SER A 25 -4.55 2.17 17.97
CA SER A 25 -5.09 1.31 19.03
C SER A 25 -6.41 0.65 18.59
N ALA A 26 -7.31 1.43 17.97
CA ALA A 26 -8.57 0.92 17.46
C ALA A 26 -8.36 -0.13 16.36
N ALA A 27 -7.43 0.12 15.43
CA ALA A 27 -7.13 -0.80 14.34
C ALA A 27 -6.56 -2.13 14.85
N VAL A 28 -5.59 -2.08 15.78
CA VAL A 28 -4.98 -3.28 16.37
C VAL A 28 -5.99 -4.07 17.20
N ALA A 29 -6.79 -3.39 18.03
CA ALA A 29 -7.79 -4.07 18.87
C ALA A 29 -8.86 -4.80 18.04
N ASN A 30 -9.22 -4.26 16.87
CA ASN A 30 -10.25 -4.83 16.01
C ASN A 30 -9.69 -5.68 14.86
N GLN A 31 -8.37 -5.73 14.69
CA GLN A 31 -7.68 -6.33 13.54
C GLN A 31 -8.22 -5.86 12.17
N ARG A 32 -8.74 -4.63 12.12
CA ARG A 32 -9.30 -3.98 10.94
C ARG A 32 -9.38 -2.49 11.17
N PHE A 33 -9.45 -1.68 10.11
CA PHE A 33 -9.58 -0.24 10.27
C PHE A 33 -11.03 0.15 10.62
N VAL A 34 -11.20 0.76 11.79
CA VAL A 34 -12.48 1.24 12.32
C VAL A 34 -12.37 2.69 12.78
N ALA A 35 -13.50 3.36 13.05
CA ALA A 35 -13.51 4.71 13.62
C ALA A 35 -12.54 4.82 14.83
N PRO A 36 -11.74 5.89 14.95
CA PRO A 36 -11.83 7.15 14.21
C PRO A 36 -11.09 7.18 12.86
N TRP A 37 -10.65 6.04 12.33
CA TRP A 37 -10.21 5.95 10.94
C TRP A 37 -11.39 6.24 9.99
N SER A 38 -11.10 6.89 8.85
CA SER A 38 -12.12 7.30 7.88
C SER A 38 -11.77 6.75 6.49
N PRO A 39 -12.70 6.00 5.85
CA PRO A 39 -12.49 5.45 4.50
C PRO A 39 -12.55 6.52 3.40
N ASP A 40 -13.12 7.70 3.69
CA ASP A 40 -13.22 8.80 2.72
C ASP A 40 -11.86 9.46 2.45
N ARG A 41 -10.90 9.26 3.35
CA ARG A 41 -9.55 9.77 3.16
C ARG A 41 -8.70 8.81 2.35
N MET A 42 -7.89 9.40 1.49
CA MET A 42 -6.77 8.70 0.86
C MET A 42 -5.86 8.10 1.94
N THR A 43 -5.63 6.80 1.86
CA THR A 43 -4.70 6.08 2.73
C THR A 43 -3.48 5.64 1.93
N TRP A 44 -2.29 5.72 2.52
CA TRP A 44 -1.03 5.38 1.85
C TRP A 44 -0.35 4.21 2.54
N ILE A 45 -0.06 3.16 1.79
CA ILE A 45 0.66 1.96 2.24
C ILE A 45 2.05 1.90 1.61
N LYS A 46 3.00 1.31 2.35
CA LYS A 46 4.41 1.20 1.95
C LYS A 46 4.95 -0.18 2.31
N PRO A 47 5.38 -0.99 1.33
CA PRO A 47 6.03 -2.26 1.66
C PRO A 47 7.39 -2.10 2.36
N SER A 48 8.14 -1.02 2.06
CA SER A 48 9.47 -0.75 2.64
C SER A 48 9.38 -0.12 4.04
N ALA A 49 9.97 -0.80 5.03
CA ALA A 49 10.10 -0.35 6.40
C ALA A 49 11.03 0.86 6.52
N ALA A 50 12.14 0.88 5.77
CA ALA A 50 13.06 2.02 5.75
C ALA A 50 12.38 3.28 5.21
N TRP A 51 11.55 3.15 4.18
CA TRP A 51 10.74 4.25 3.66
C TRP A 51 9.71 4.71 4.68
N MET A 52 9.03 3.78 5.36
CA MET A 52 8.11 4.12 6.44
C MET A 52 8.83 4.84 7.59
N GLY A 53 10.03 4.41 7.94
CA GLY A 53 10.89 5.02 8.95
C GLY A 53 11.26 6.45 8.56
N TYR A 54 11.71 6.66 7.32
CA TYR A 54 11.93 8.00 6.77
C TYR A 54 10.69 8.89 6.87
N ARG A 55 9.52 8.38 6.46
CA ARG A 55 8.27 9.16 6.40
C ARG A 55 7.73 9.53 7.78
N SER A 56 7.70 8.59 8.71
CA SER A 56 7.26 8.83 10.10
C SER A 56 8.35 9.46 10.98
N GLY A 57 9.59 9.48 10.49
CA GLY A 57 10.76 9.81 11.29
C GLY A 57 10.97 8.82 12.43
N TRP A 58 10.74 7.54 12.16
CA TRP A 58 10.79 6.47 13.17
C TRP A 58 9.83 6.76 14.34
N GLY A 59 8.61 7.21 14.03
CA GLY A 59 7.58 7.55 15.02
C GLY A 59 7.68 8.96 15.64
N SER A 60 8.75 9.72 15.37
CA SER A 60 9.03 10.97 16.08
C SER A 60 8.60 12.27 15.38
N LYS A 61 8.30 12.28 14.07
CA LYS A 61 8.11 13.53 13.30
C LYS A 61 6.77 14.21 13.52
N ASP A 62 5.70 13.45 13.70
CA ASP A 62 4.33 13.98 13.70
C ASP A 62 3.47 13.13 14.63
N LYS A 63 2.77 13.77 15.56
CA LYS A 63 1.85 13.11 16.49
C LYS A 63 0.74 12.31 15.77
N ASN A 64 0.38 12.72 14.55
CA ASN A 64 -0.59 12.02 13.73
C ASN A 64 -0.02 10.78 13.02
N GLN A 65 1.28 10.50 13.20
CA GLN A 65 2.02 9.38 12.65
C GLN A 65 2.94 8.75 13.70
N ALA A 66 2.60 8.92 14.98
CA ALA A 66 3.42 8.47 16.10
C ALA A 66 3.39 6.95 16.32
N ARG A 67 2.39 6.26 15.75
CA ARG A 67 2.29 4.80 15.82
C ARG A 67 2.47 4.20 14.45
N VAL A 68 3.36 3.22 14.32
CA VAL A 68 3.62 2.51 13.07
C VAL A 68 2.97 1.13 13.14
N LEU A 69 2.12 0.86 12.17
CA LEU A 69 1.43 -0.42 12.02
C LEU A 69 2.08 -1.21 10.88
N ALA A 70 2.40 -2.47 11.16
CA ALA A 70 2.61 -3.49 10.16
C ALA A 70 1.24 -4.11 9.85
N VAL A 71 0.78 -3.92 8.62
CA VAL A 71 -0.49 -4.45 8.11
C VAL A 71 -0.15 -5.56 7.13
N ASP A 72 -0.45 -6.80 7.52
CA ASP A 72 -0.34 -7.94 6.63
C ASP A 72 -1.63 -8.04 5.82
N LEU A 73 -1.51 -7.88 4.51
CA LEU A 73 -2.61 -8.05 3.57
C LEU A 73 -2.65 -9.48 3.08
N HIS A 74 -3.84 -10.01 2.83
CA HIS A 74 -3.98 -11.19 1.99
C HIS A 74 -3.27 -10.94 0.66
N ARG A 75 -2.45 -11.90 0.23
CA ARG A 75 -1.57 -11.74 -0.94
C ARG A 75 -2.38 -11.43 -2.19
N GLU A 76 -3.49 -12.13 -2.38
CA GLU A 76 -4.44 -11.86 -3.47
C GLU A 76 -5.03 -10.44 -3.42
N GLY A 77 -5.25 -9.90 -2.23
CA GLY A 77 -5.71 -8.54 -2.03
C GLY A 77 -4.66 -7.52 -2.46
N PHE A 78 -3.39 -7.78 -2.13
CA PHE A 78 -2.28 -6.97 -2.59
C PHE A 78 -2.10 -7.05 -4.12
N GLU A 79 -2.25 -8.22 -4.72
CA GLU A 79 -2.23 -8.38 -6.19
C GLU A 79 -3.38 -7.64 -6.87
N TRP A 80 -4.59 -7.71 -6.32
CA TRP A 80 -5.74 -6.96 -6.80
C TRP A 80 -5.47 -5.45 -6.77
N LEU A 81 -4.87 -4.94 -5.69
CA LEU A 81 -4.45 -3.54 -5.60
C LEU A 81 -3.42 -3.18 -6.69
N LEU A 82 -2.43 -4.04 -6.92
CA LEU A 82 -1.42 -3.82 -7.97
C LEU A 82 -2.03 -3.81 -9.38
N ALA A 83 -2.94 -4.75 -9.68
CA ALA A 83 -3.59 -4.86 -10.98
C ALA A 83 -4.52 -3.67 -11.30
N THR A 84 -5.20 -3.15 -10.28
CA THR A 84 -6.11 -1.99 -10.41
C THR A 84 -5.37 -0.65 -10.36
N ALA A 85 -4.12 -0.62 -9.90
CA ALA A 85 -3.35 0.59 -9.75
C ALA A 85 -3.02 1.28 -11.09
N ARG A 86 -2.87 2.61 -11.03
CA ARG A 86 -2.27 3.44 -12.08
C ARG A 86 -1.18 4.33 -11.51
N LEU A 87 -0.22 4.72 -12.33
CA LEU A 87 0.81 5.68 -11.90
C LEU A 87 0.17 7.02 -11.54
N ALA A 88 0.54 7.59 -10.40
CA ALA A 88 -0.03 8.86 -9.93
C ALA A 88 0.19 10.01 -10.94
N LYS A 89 1.33 10.01 -11.64
CA LYS A 89 1.66 10.99 -12.69
C LYS A 89 0.77 10.89 -13.95
N CYS A 90 0.11 9.75 -14.15
CA CYS A 90 -0.75 9.51 -15.31
C CYS A 90 -2.21 9.87 -15.03
N GLN A 91 -2.50 10.50 -13.89
CA GLN A 91 -3.80 11.10 -13.62
C GLN A 91 -3.75 12.55 -14.04
N ASP A 92 -4.47 12.89 -15.11
CA ASP A 92 -4.62 14.25 -15.66
C ASP A 92 -5.46 15.16 -14.75
N GLY A 93 -5.16 15.19 -13.45
CA GLY A 93 -5.95 15.88 -12.40
C GLY A 93 -7.31 15.23 -12.10
N LYS A 94 -7.77 14.30 -12.94
CA LYS A 94 -9.01 13.56 -12.73
C LYS A 94 -8.73 12.38 -11.78
N LYS A 95 -9.48 12.30 -10.68
CA LYS A 95 -9.40 11.21 -9.69
C LYS A 95 -10.09 9.92 -10.21
N THR A 96 -9.75 9.49 -11.42
CA THR A 96 -10.45 8.40 -12.14
C THR A 96 -10.10 7.00 -11.65
N CYS A 97 -9.07 6.86 -10.81
CA CYS A 97 -8.63 5.56 -10.29
C CYS A 97 -8.60 5.58 -8.76
N ASP A 98 -9.09 4.52 -8.13
CA ASP A 98 -9.11 4.41 -6.67
C ASP A 98 -7.76 3.97 -6.08
N VAL A 99 -6.92 3.31 -6.88
CA VAL A 99 -5.58 2.88 -6.47
C VAL A 99 -4.53 3.57 -7.34
N VAL A 100 -3.55 4.20 -6.69
CA VAL A 100 -2.50 4.99 -7.34
C VAL A 100 -1.14 4.58 -6.83
N VAL A 101 -0.14 4.53 -7.71
CA VAL A 101 1.25 4.17 -7.35
C VAL A 101 2.21 5.31 -7.64
N GLN A 102 3.10 5.53 -6.68
CA GLN A 102 4.29 6.37 -6.81
C GLN A 102 5.54 5.52 -6.62
N TRP A 103 6.51 5.72 -7.48
CA TRP A 103 7.82 5.09 -7.41
C TRP A 103 8.83 6.13 -6.94
N ASP A 104 9.06 6.18 -5.63
CA ASP A 104 9.96 7.16 -5.03
C ASP A 104 11.33 6.53 -4.79
N PRO A 105 12.41 7.34 -4.66
CA PRO A 105 13.71 6.82 -4.25
C PRO A 105 13.59 5.99 -2.98
N GLU A 106 14.17 4.78 -2.98
CA GLU A 106 14.29 3.98 -1.76
C GLU A 106 15.19 4.70 -0.74
N ARG A 107 15.11 4.30 0.52
CA ARG A 107 15.86 4.87 1.64
C ARG A 107 16.88 3.86 2.17
N GLY A 108 18.15 4.27 2.17
CA GLY A 108 19.19 3.62 2.95
C GLY A 108 19.29 4.23 4.35
N LEU A 109 19.81 3.47 5.31
CA LEU A 109 20.09 3.95 6.67
C LEU A 109 21.40 4.74 6.74
N GLY A 110 21.59 5.58 7.76
CA GLY A 110 22.85 6.29 8.03
C GLY A 110 23.00 7.66 7.36
N GLY A 111 21.88 8.36 7.11
CA GLY A 111 21.89 9.76 6.61
C GLY A 111 21.84 10.82 7.72
N ASP A 112 21.65 12.07 7.34
CA ASP A 112 21.51 13.17 8.31
C ASP A 112 20.20 13.09 9.12
N ALA A 113 20.23 13.69 10.31
CA ALA A 113 19.05 13.91 11.13
C ALA A 113 18.04 14.90 10.47
N GLY A 114 17.05 15.35 11.23
CA GLY A 114 16.06 16.34 10.77
C GLY A 114 15.17 15.79 9.66
N LYS A 115 15.11 16.46 8.51
CA LYS A 115 14.21 16.09 7.40
C LYS A 115 14.43 14.65 6.91
N ASN A 116 15.68 14.19 6.94
CA ASN A 116 16.09 12.90 6.43
C ASN A 116 15.90 11.75 7.43
N ALA A 117 15.64 12.04 8.71
CA ALA A 117 15.44 11.04 9.76
C ALA A 117 16.49 9.92 9.73
N TRP A 118 17.77 10.28 9.64
CA TRP A 118 18.88 9.34 9.61
C TRP A 118 18.83 8.35 8.44
N THR A 119 18.20 8.73 7.34
CA THR A 119 18.18 7.96 6.08
C THR A 119 18.68 8.79 4.91
N HIS A 120 19.06 8.16 3.81
CA HIS A 120 19.45 8.83 2.57
C HIS A 120 18.79 8.18 1.35
N PRO A 121 18.55 8.92 0.25
CA PRO A 121 17.93 8.33 -0.93
C PRO A 121 18.92 7.41 -1.68
N LEU A 122 18.44 6.25 -2.12
CA LEU A 122 19.18 5.34 -2.99
C LEU A 122 18.85 5.68 -4.45
N LEU A 123 19.82 6.25 -5.16
CA LEU A 123 19.58 6.85 -6.48
C LEU A 123 19.16 5.84 -7.55
N GLN A 124 19.60 4.58 -7.44
CA GLN A 124 19.37 3.52 -8.43
C GLN A 124 18.21 2.60 -8.06
N GLN A 125 17.56 2.81 -6.90
CA GLN A 125 16.47 1.98 -6.41
C GLN A 125 15.22 2.82 -6.21
N ARG A 126 14.07 2.27 -6.58
CA ARG A 126 12.75 2.88 -6.43
C ARG A 126 11.84 1.92 -5.70
N SER A 127 11.08 2.46 -4.76
CA SER A 127 10.17 1.70 -3.91
C SER A 127 8.75 2.20 -4.06
N LEU A 128 7.83 1.26 -3.95
CA LEU A 128 6.42 1.49 -4.15
C LEU A 128 5.81 2.23 -2.95
N GLN A 129 5.11 3.30 -3.25
CA GLN A 129 4.09 3.87 -2.38
C GLN A 129 2.76 3.76 -3.09
N MET A 130 1.81 3.13 -2.42
CA MET A 130 0.48 2.95 -2.97
C MET A 130 -0.51 3.74 -2.16
N GLY A 131 -1.31 4.52 -2.88
CA GLY A 131 -2.37 5.31 -2.34
C GLY A 131 -3.72 4.71 -2.72
N ILE A 132 -4.62 4.60 -1.76
CA ILE A 132 -5.92 3.94 -1.87
C ILE A 132 -7.00 4.93 -1.43
N ARG A 133 -8.07 5.07 -2.22
CA ARG A 133 -9.24 5.92 -1.96
C ARG A 133 -10.52 5.26 -2.47
N GLY A 134 -11.66 5.90 -2.22
CA GLY A 134 -12.93 5.52 -2.82
C GLY A 134 -13.35 4.11 -2.40
N ALA A 135 -13.91 3.36 -3.34
CA ALA A 135 -14.40 2.01 -3.06
C ALA A 135 -13.26 1.05 -2.67
N ALA A 136 -12.05 1.27 -3.20
CA ALA A 136 -10.90 0.45 -2.84
C ALA A 136 -10.50 0.60 -1.36
N THR A 137 -10.77 1.75 -0.72
CA THR A 137 -10.47 1.94 0.71
C THR A 137 -11.42 1.15 1.61
N VAL A 138 -12.68 1.00 1.21
CA VAL A 138 -13.65 0.16 1.92
C VAL A 138 -13.21 -1.31 1.83
N LYS A 139 -12.94 -1.80 0.61
CA LYS A 139 -12.42 -3.15 0.40
C LYS A 139 -11.12 -3.40 1.18
N TYR A 140 -10.19 -2.43 1.16
CA TYR A 140 -8.96 -2.47 1.94
C TYR A 140 -9.21 -2.70 3.43
N ALA A 141 -10.13 -1.96 4.04
CA ALA A 141 -10.39 -2.02 5.47
C ALA A 141 -11.18 -3.27 5.90
N GLU A 142 -12.04 -3.78 5.04
CA GLU A 142 -12.98 -4.86 5.38
C GLU A 142 -12.53 -6.25 4.94
N GLU A 143 -11.84 -6.34 3.79
CA GLU A 143 -11.58 -7.63 3.14
C GLU A 143 -10.09 -7.93 2.98
N LEU A 144 -9.24 -6.92 2.75
CA LEU A 144 -7.85 -7.17 2.34
C LEU A 144 -6.90 -7.39 3.52
N VAL A 145 -7.25 -6.93 4.72
CA VAL A 145 -6.40 -7.01 5.92
C VAL A 145 -6.52 -8.40 6.56
N ALA A 146 -5.39 -9.11 6.63
CA ALA A 146 -5.29 -10.39 7.33
C ALA A 146 -4.87 -10.21 8.80
N ALA A 147 -3.97 -9.27 9.07
CA ALA A 147 -3.53 -8.95 10.44
C ALA A 147 -2.97 -7.52 10.55
N ILE A 148 -3.09 -6.94 11.75
CA ILE A 148 -2.51 -5.65 12.10
C ILE A 148 -1.66 -5.81 13.37
N THR A 149 -0.36 -5.52 13.25
CA THR A 149 0.58 -5.52 14.38
C THR A 149 1.11 -4.12 14.62
N ASP A 150 1.05 -3.66 15.87
CA ASP A 150 1.75 -2.43 16.26
C ASP A 150 3.25 -2.70 16.38
N VAL A 151 4.03 -2.05 15.52
CA VAL A 151 5.50 -2.18 15.47
C VAL A 151 6.19 -0.89 15.91
N THR A 152 5.50 -0.01 16.64
CA THR A 152 6.03 1.29 17.07
C THR A 152 7.32 1.12 17.87
N SER A 153 7.35 0.19 18.84
CA SER A 153 8.54 -0.05 19.66
C SER A 153 9.76 -0.50 18.84
N LEU A 154 9.54 -1.27 17.77
CA LEU A 154 10.59 -1.66 16.84
C LEU A 154 11.13 -0.44 16.09
N PHE A 155 10.24 0.40 15.55
CA PHE A 155 10.63 1.61 14.82
C PHE A 155 11.36 2.60 15.74
N ASP A 156 10.90 2.77 16.98
CA ASP A 156 11.56 3.60 17.98
C ASP A 156 12.99 3.08 18.28
N ALA A 157 13.14 1.77 18.47
CA ALA A 157 14.45 1.16 18.73
C ALA A 157 15.42 1.34 17.54
N VAL A 158 14.93 1.21 16.31
CA VAL A 158 15.71 1.50 15.10
C VAL A 158 16.12 2.98 15.07
N GLY A 159 15.18 3.90 15.31
CA GLY A 159 15.46 5.34 15.36
C GLY A 159 16.50 5.72 16.42
N GLN A 160 16.44 5.12 17.61
CA GLN A 160 17.41 5.33 18.68
C GLN A 160 18.82 4.88 18.29
N ARG A 161 18.95 3.70 17.66
CA ARG A 161 20.25 3.21 17.18
C ARG A 161 20.82 4.11 16.08
N LEU A 162 20.00 4.56 15.15
CA LEU A 162 20.42 5.49 14.10
C LEU A 162 20.87 6.84 14.67
N ALA A 163 20.16 7.36 15.67
CA ALA A 163 20.56 8.58 16.36
C ALA A 163 21.89 8.43 17.11
N ALA A 164 22.21 7.22 17.57
CA ALA A 164 23.50 6.87 18.18
C ALA A 164 24.61 6.55 17.16
N GLY A 165 24.31 6.58 15.85
CA GLY A 165 25.26 6.24 14.79
C GLY A 165 25.42 4.73 14.53
N ASP A 166 24.68 3.89 15.25
CA ASP A 166 24.70 2.42 15.10
C ASP A 166 23.80 1.97 13.93
N THR A 167 24.30 2.17 12.71
CA THR A 167 23.56 1.83 11.49
C THR A 167 23.43 0.32 11.30
N GLU A 168 24.43 -0.45 11.69
CA GLU A 168 24.42 -1.91 11.57
C GLU A 168 23.43 -2.55 12.53
N GLY A 169 23.43 -2.14 13.81
CA GLY A 169 22.44 -2.60 14.78
C GLY A 169 21.02 -2.15 14.44
N ALA A 170 20.85 -0.96 13.85
CA ALA A 170 19.57 -0.51 13.32
C ALA A 170 19.08 -1.43 12.17
N ALA A 171 19.96 -1.78 11.24
CA ALA A 171 19.64 -2.69 10.14
C ALA A 171 19.27 -4.10 10.64
N ALA A 172 19.97 -4.60 11.67
CA ALA A 172 19.72 -5.92 12.25
C ALA A 172 18.35 -6.04 12.95
N LEU A 173 17.76 -4.93 13.40
CA LEU A 173 16.41 -4.91 13.97
C LEU A 173 15.32 -4.94 12.89
N LEU A 174 15.57 -4.33 11.73
CA LEU A 174 14.57 -4.26 10.67
C LEU A 174 14.26 -5.66 10.13
N PRO A 175 12.99 -5.91 9.76
CA PRO A 175 12.65 -7.18 9.16
C PRO A 175 13.32 -7.34 7.80
N LYS A 176 13.68 -8.58 7.47
CA LYS A 176 14.30 -8.91 6.19
C LYS A 176 13.28 -8.84 5.06
N GLU A 177 13.35 -7.77 4.28
CA GLU A 177 12.52 -7.56 3.10
C GLU A 177 13.16 -8.21 1.86
N ASN A 178 12.37 -8.98 1.11
CA ASN A 178 12.79 -9.62 -0.13
C ASN A 178 12.08 -8.96 -1.31
N ILE A 179 12.63 -9.10 -2.52
CA ILE A 179 11.98 -8.63 -3.74
C ILE A 179 10.72 -9.45 -3.96
N TYR A 180 9.58 -8.78 -3.99
CA TYR A 180 8.28 -9.36 -4.27
C TYR A 180 8.14 -9.61 -5.78
N PRO A 181 7.73 -10.80 -6.22
CA PRO A 181 7.64 -11.14 -7.64
C PRO A 181 6.45 -10.41 -8.28
N LEU A 182 6.73 -9.34 -9.02
CA LEU A 182 5.73 -8.59 -9.76
C LEU A 182 5.47 -9.22 -11.13
N SER A 183 4.20 -9.29 -11.53
CA SER A 183 3.84 -9.60 -12.91
C SER A 183 4.30 -8.49 -13.86
N THR A 184 4.85 -8.85 -15.01
CA THR A 184 5.46 -7.90 -15.95
C THR A 184 4.43 -7.11 -16.77
N ASP A 185 3.18 -7.57 -16.79
CA ASP A 185 2.06 -6.94 -17.51
C ASP A 185 1.39 -5.81 -16.71
N LEU A 186 1.75 -5.63 -15.44
CA LEU A 186 1.19 -4.59 -14.57
C LEU A 186 1.32 -3.20 -15.21
N ALA A 187 0.20 -2.48 -15.31
CA ALA A 187 0.13 -1.14 -15.90
C ALA A 187 1.11 -0.15 -15.25
N ILE A 188 1.40 -0.33 -13.96
CA ILE A 188 2.34 0.49 -13.19
C ILE A 188 3.82 0.28 -13.58
N LEU A 189 4.14 -0.73 -14.39
CA LEU A 189 5.49 -1.03 -14.89
C LEU A 189 5.68 -0.68 -16.37
N ARG A 190 4.60 -0.59 -17.16
CA ARG A 190 4.66 -0.47 -18.64
C ARG A 190 5.42 0.76 -19.16
N HIS A 191 5.50 1.84 -18.37
CA HIS A 191 6.23 3.07 -18.73
C HIS A 191 7.62 3.18 -18.10
N LEU A 192 8.09 2.12 -17.44
CA LEU A 192 9.38 2.09 -16.74
C LEU A 192 10.43 1.27 -17.49
N SER A 193 10.04 0.58 -18.55
CA SER A 193 10.96 -0.03 -19.53
C SER A 193 11.60 1.07 -20.40
N PRO A 194 12.90 0.97 -20.76
CA PRO A 194 13.57 1.97 -21.59
C PRO A 194 13.12 2.05 -23.05
N GLU A 195 12.09 1.31 -23.47
CA GLU A 195 11.65 1.29 -24.87
C GLU A 195 10.17 1.63 -25.02
N GLY A 196 9.89 2.70 -25.75
CA GLY A 196 8.55 3.00 -26.26
C GLY A 196 8.20 4.49 -26.33
N SER A 197 8.86 5.24 -27.20
CA SER A 197 8.26 6.45 -27.80
C SER A 197 7.05 6.05 -28.65
N PRO A 198 5.95 6.85 -28.67
CA PRO A 198 5.29 7.11 -29.96
C PRO A 198 4.74 8.56 -30.08
N PRO A 199 4.24 8.99 -31.26
CA PRO A 199 4.17 8.28 -32.54
C PRO A 199 4.91 8.98 -33.68
N GLY A 200 5.01 8.22 -34.77
CA GLY A 200 5.62 8.60 -36.03
C GLY A 200 5.09 9.91 -36.64
N GLU A 201 6.04 10.52 -37.32
CA GLU A 201 5.96 11.51 -38.38
C GLU A 201 4.63 11.57 -39.15
N LYS A 202 4.12 12.79 -39.30
CA LYS A 202 2.99 13.14 -40.15
C LYS A 202 3.24 12.66 -41.59
N ARG A 203 2.34 11.85 -42.14
CA ARG A 203 2.07 11.86 -43.58
C ARG A 203 0.62 12.29 -43.80
N ASN A 204 0.48 13.32 -44.62
CA ASN A 204 -0.77 13.90 -45.08
C ASN A 204 -1.59 12.87 -45.89
N GLY A 205 -2.91 12.96 -45.79
CA GLY A 205 -3.83 12.54 -46.86
C GLY A 205 -4.93 11.58 -46.42
N GLU A 206 -6.17 12.08 -46.57
CA GLU A 206 -7.45 11.34 -46.66
C GLU A 206 -8.12 10.79 -45.38
N ALA A 207 -9.24 11.44 -45.03
CA ALA A 207 -10.40 10.85 -44.36
C ALA A 207 -11.15 9.91 -45.35
N PRO A 208 -12.15 9.08 -44.95
CA PRO A 208 -12.97 9.16 -43.74
C PRO A 208 -13.36 7.81 -43.07
N ALA A 209 -14.10 7.91 -41.95
CA ALA A 209 -15.32 7.15 -41.59
C ALA A 209 -15.36 6.76 -40.09
N ALA A 210 -16.56 6.89 -39.52
CA ALA A 210 -16.90 6.61 -38.13
C ALA A 210 -16.93 5.10 -37.83
N ASP A 211 -16.58 4.72 -36.60
CA ASP A 211 -17.21 3.58 -35.91
C ASP A 211 -17.03 3.69 -34.38
N GLU A 212 -18.03 3.18 -33.67
CA GLU A 212 -18.23 3.18 -32.23
C GLU A 212 -17.37 2.12 -31.52
N GLY A 213 -17.21 2.24 -30.20
CA GLY A 213 -16.78 1.11 -29.36
C GLY A 213 -15.67 1.43 -28.35
N ALA A 214 -16.02 2.04 -27.22
CA ALA A 214 -15.18 2.01 -26.04
C ALA A 214 -15.24 0.61 -25.41
N SER A 215 -14.14 -0.15 -25.46
CA SER A 215 -14.04 -1.46 -24.81
C SER A 215 -13.71 -1.30 -23.32
N GLU A 216 -14.62 -1.81 -22.48
CA GLU A 216 -14.40 -2.01 -21.05
C GLU A 216 -13.29 -3.07 -20.80
N PRO A 217 -12.57 -3.00 -19.67
CA PRO A 217 -11.62 -4.05 -19.29
C PRO A 217 -12.35 -5.37 -18.96
N PRO A 218 -11.72 -6.53 -19.18
CA PRO A 218 -12.40 -7.83 -19.16
C PRO A 218 -12.89 -8.22 -17.76
N ALA A 219 -14.19 -8.51 -17.66
CA ALA A 219 -14.90 -8.95 -16.45
C ALA A 219 -14.39 -10.26 -15.82
N ALA A 220 -13.61 -11.05 -16.56
CA ALA A 220 -13.20 -12.40 -16.18
C ALA A 220 -12.35 -12.47 -14.89
N HIS A 221 -11.50 -11.47 -14.63
CA HIS A 221 -10.69 -11.45 -13.40
C HIS A 221 -11.50 -11.04 -12.16
N ARG A 222 -12.62 -10.31 -12.35
CA ARG A 222 -13.49 -9.84 -11.26
C ARG A 222 -14.38 -10.96 -10.75
N GLU A 223 -14.96 -11.76 -11.64
CA GLU A 223 -15.86 -12.86 -11.28
C GLU A 223 -15.12 -14.04 -10.62
N GLN A 224 -13.94 -14.41 -11.13
CA GLN A 224 -13.13 -15.50 -10.56
C GLN A 224 -12.64 -15.18 -9.14
N PHE A 225 -12.36 -13.91 -8.87
CA PHE A 225 -11.93 -13.43 -7.56
C PHE A 225 -13.09 -13.40 -6.55
N ASP A 226 -14.25 -12.85 -6.96
CA ASP A 226 -15.46 -12.86 -6.12
C ASP A 226 -15.94 -14.30 -5.82
N GLU A 227 -15.68 -15.26 -6.71
CA GLU A 227 -15.98 -16.68 -6.49
C GLU A 227 -14.99 -17.34 -5.51
N HIS A 228 -13.69 -17.01 -5.59
CA HIS A 228 -12.68 -17.52 -4.66
C HIS A 228 -12.92 -17.03 -3.22
N LEU A 229 -13.19 -15.73 -3.02
CA LEU A 229 -13.51 -15.16 -1.70
C LEU A 229 -14.80 -15.74 -1.09
N ARG A 230 -15.78 -16.14 -1.92
CA ARG A 230 -16.98 -16.85 -1.46
C ARG A 230 -16.67 -18.29 -1.04
N ARG A 231 -15.77 -18.98 -1.75
CA ARG A 231 -15.36 -20.35 -1.43
C ARG A 231 -14.56 -20.42 -0.12
N GLU A 232 -13.76 -19.42 0.19
CA GLU A 232 -12.98 -19.31 1.43
C GLU A 232 -13.80 -18.73 2.62
N GLY A 233 -15.11 -18.52 2.46
CA GLY A 233 -16.00 -18.07 3.55
C GLY A 233 -15.83 -16.62 4.00
N CYS A 234 -15.09 -15.80 3.25
CA CYS A 234 -14.75 -14.41 3.62
C CYS A 234 -15.92 -13.43 3.38
N LEU A 235 -16.88 -13.77 2.51
CA LEU A 235 -17.96 -12.88 2.08
C LEU A 235 -19.33 -13.10 2.77
N ASP A 236 -19.47 -14.11 3.63
CA ASP A 236 -20.78 -14.52 4.18
C ASP A 236 -20.83 -14.48 5.72
N ALA A 237 -20.42 -13.36 6.31
CA ALA A 237 -20.71 -13.04 7.70
C ALA A 237 -21.61 -11.80 7.78
N ARG A 238 -22.92 -11.99 7.55
CA ARG A 238 -23.91 -10.98 7.90
C ARG A 238 -24.01 -10.88 9.43
N PRO A 239 -23.91 -9.70 10.05
CA PRO A 239 -24.13 -9.56 11.48
C PRO A 239 -25.63 -9.62 11.76
N ARG A 240 -26.14 -10.80 12.06
CA ARG A 240 -27.31 -10.93 12.94
C ARG A 240 -26.78 -11.35 14.30
N ASP A 241 -27.40 -10.83 15.36
CA ASP A 241 -27.18 -11.19 16.77
C ASP A 241 -26.32 -10.20 17.61
N ALA A 242 -26.34 -8.91 17.28
CA ALA A 242 -25.92 -7.85 18.22
C ALA A 242 -27.10 -7.20 18.99
N GLU A 243 -28.35 -7.46 18.61
CA GLU A 243 -29.53 -6.76 19.15
C GLU A 243 -30.26 -7.52 20.28
N GLU A 244 -29.95 -8.80 20.52
CA GLU A 244 -30.65 -9.61 21.53
C GLU A 244 -29.93 -9.70 22.90
N ALA A 245 -28.66 -9.26 22.97
CA ALA A 245 -27.88 -9.27 24.22
C ALA A 245 -28.18 -8.08 25.16
N ALA A 246 -28.92 -7.05 24.72
CA ALA A 246 -29.22 -5.86 25.53
C ALA A 246 -30.52 -5.95 26.34
N ARG A 247 -31.26 -7.07 26.30
CA ARG A 247 -32.55 -7.24 26.99
C ARG A 247 -32.56 -8.22 28.15
N ARG A 248 -31.41 -8.76 28.56
CA ARG A 248 -31.35 -9.68 29.70
C ARG A 248 -30.10 -9.46 30.55
N LEU A 249 -30.16 -8.47 31.42
CA LEU A 249 -29.52 -8.55 32.73
C LEU A 249 -30.53 -8.09 33.80
N PRO A 250 -30.60 -8.78 34.95
CA PRO A 250 -31.52 -8.45 36.05
C PRO A 250 -31.16 -7.14 36.75
#